data_AF-A0A171A5T2-F1
#
_entry.id   AF-A0A171A5T2-F1
#
_cell.length_a   1.000
_cell.length_b   1.000
_cell.length_c   1.000
_cell.angle_alpha   90.00
_cell.angle_beta   90.00
_cell.angle_gamma   90.00
#
_symmetry.space_group_name_H-M   'P 1'
#
loop_
_entity.id
_entity.type
_entity.pdbx_description
1 polymer ?
#
loop_
_entity_poly.entity_id
_entity_poly.type
_entity_poly.pdbx_seq_one_letter_code
_entity_poly.pdbx_strand_id
1 'polypeptide(L)'
;GPSGQSVPAQVKDTGNQTAKVEFCPKVVGEHKIAVSYRQVQVAGSPFSCKVYDVHAIKVKPVVTGTVGQPVTFLVETSQAGPGNLEVTVNGGRVGTTAHTQGPHTYAISFTPRQAITHTVDLKFNGINVPGTTRRT
;
A
#
# COMPACT_ATOMS: atom_id res chain seq x y z
N GLY A 1 -11.84 -10.66 -10.06
CA GLY A 1 -11.51 -9.59 -9.10
C GLY A 1 -11.67 -10.08 -7.67
N PRO A 2 -11.20 -9.31 -6.66
CA PRO A 2 -11.15 -9.72 -5.25
C PRO A 2 -12.52 -10.05 -4.66
N SER A 3 -13.59 -9.45 -5.18
CA SER A 3 -14.99 -9.68 -4.81
C SER A 3 -15.68 -10.80 -5.60
N GLY A 4 -14.93 -11.58 -6.39
CA GLY A 4 -15.49 -12.61 -7.29
C GLY A 4 -16.03 -12.06 -8.61
N GLN A 5 -16.07 -10.74 -8.80
CA GLN A 5 -16.52 -10.13 -10.05
C GLN A 5 -15.54 -10.39 -11.21
N SER A 6 -16.08 -10.66 -12.40
CA SER A 6 -15.28 -10.74 -13.62
C SER A 6 -14.74 -9.36 -14.00
N VAL A 7 -13.45 -9.28 -14.31
CA VAL A 7 -12.80 -8.05 -14.79
C VAL A 7 -12.54 -8.23 -16.27
N PRO A 8 -13.04 -7.34 -17.15
CA PRO A 8 -12.75 -7.42 -18.57
C PRO A 8 -11.25 -7.40 -18.83
N ALA A 9 -10.78 -8.34 -19.64
CA ALA A 9 -9.40 -8.45 -20.07
C ALA A 9 -9.35 -8.47 -21.59
N GLN A 10 -8.34 -7.81 -22.16
CA GLN A 10 -8.03 -7.89 -23.57
C GLN A 10 -6.88 -8.87 -23.77
N VAL A 11 -7.05 -9.82 -24.69
CA VAL A 11 -6.02 -10.77 -25.07
C VAL A 11 -5.54 -10.42 -26.47
N LYS A 12 -4.24 -10.18 -26.63
CA LYS A 12 -3.60 -9.90 -27.90
C LYS A 12 -2.57 -10.97 -28.19
N ASP A 13 -2.71 -11.67 -29.31
CA ASP A 13 -1.67 -12.55 -29.84
C ASP A 13 -0.48 -11.68 -30.28
N THR A 14 0.72 -12.03 -29.82
CA THR A 14 1.96 -11.32 -30.15
C THR A 14 2.85 -12.12 -31.10
N GLY A 15 2.38 -13.27 -31.60
CA GLY A 15 3.16 -14.22 -32.37
C GLY A 15 4.01 -15.12 -31.47
N ASN A 16 4.72 -16.08 -32.08
CA ASN A 16 5.66 -16.98 -31.39
C ASN A 16 5.06 -17.69 -30.15
N GLN A 17 3.80 -18.15 -30.25
CA GLN A 17 3.09 -18.83 -29.15
C GLN A 17 2.97 -17.98 -27.87
N THR A 18 3.07 -16.65 -27.98
CA THR A 18 2.98 -15.70 -26.87
C THR A 18 1.74 -14.84 -27.01
N ALA A 19 0.99 -14.70 -25.92
CA ALA A 19 -0.15 -13.80 -25.82
C ALA A 19 0.08 -12.77 -24.71
N LYS A 20 -0.32 -11.53 -24.96
CA LYS A 20 -0.35 -10.45 -23.97
C LYS A 20 -1.78 -10.32 -23.44
N VAL A 21 -1.94 -10.32 -22.12
CA VAL A 21 -3.23 -10.09 -21.45
C VAL A 21 -3.17 -8.76 -20.72
N GLU A 22 -4.12 -7.87 -21.00
CA GLU A 22 -4.21 -6.54 -20.39
C GLU A 22 -5.56 -6.36 -19.71
N PHE A 23 -5.56 -5.82 -18.49
CA PHE A 23 -6.77 -5.47 -17.75
C PHE A 23 -6.50 -4.25 -16.86
N CYS A 24 -7.55 -3.48 -16.59
CA CYS A 24 -7.49 -2.32 -15.69
C CYS A 24 -8.28 -2.63 -14.41
N PRO A 25 -7.62 -2.99 -13.30
CA PRO A 25 -8.31 -3.31 -12.05
C PRO A 25 -8.94 -2.05 -11.45
N LYS A 26 -10.20 -2.14 -11.02
CA LYS A 26 -10.94 -1.04 -10.36
C LYS A 26 -10.99 -1.17 -8.84
N VAL A 27 -10.57 -2.31 -8.31
CA VAL A 27 -10.68 -2.67 -6.90
C VAL A 27 -9.33 -3.19 -6.44
N VAL A 28 -8.83 -2.65 -5.34
CA VAL A 28 -7.62 -3.14 -4.67
C VAL A 28 -7.83 -4.55 -4.12
N GLY A 29 -6.75 -5.32 -3.98
CA GLY A 29 -6.81 -6.69 -3.49
C GLY A 29 -6.12 -7.69 -4.41
N GLU A 30 -6.28 -8.96 -4.08
CA GLU A 30 -5.76 -10.07 -4.89
C GLU A 30 -6.73 -10.43 -6.02
N HIS A 31 -6.25 -10.32 -7.27
CA HIS A 31 -6.96 -10.75 -8.47
C HIS A 31 -6.39 -12.09 -8.95
N LYS A 32 -7.29 -13.03 -9.25
CA LYS A 32 -6.94 -14.31 -9.89
C LYS A 32 -7.15 -14.20 -11.39
N ILE A 33 -6.15 -14.59 -12.16
CA ILE A 33 -6.17 -14.57 -13.63
C ILE A 33 -6.14 -16.02 -14.10
N ALA A 34 -7.28 -16.52 -14.55
CA ALA A 34 -7.39 -17.86 -15.13
C ALA A 34 -7.15 -17.79 -16.63
N VAL A 35 -6.19 -18.57 -17.13
CA VAL A 35 -5.83 -18.64 -18.55
C VAL A 35 -6.00 -20.07 -19.03
N SER A 36 -6.74 -20.25 -20.11
CA SER A 36 -6.94 -21.54 -20.76
C SER A 36 -6.62 -21.49 -22.24
N TYR A 37 -6.11 -22.60 -22.76
CA TYR A 37 -5.89 -22.84 -24.18
C TYR A 37 -6.65 -24.12 -24.55
N ARG A 38 -7.53 -24.03 -25.57
CA ARG A 38 -8.44 -25.14 -25.95
C ARG A 38 -9.19 -25.74 -24.76
N GLN A 39 -9.73 -24.87 -23.91
CA GLN A 39 -10.46 -25.23 -22.67
C GLN A 39 -9.64 -25.92 -21.57
N VAL A 40 -8.34 -26.14 -21.79
CA VAL A 40 -7.41 -26.68 -20.79
C VAL A 40 -6.67 -25.53 -20.11
N GLN A 41 -6.60 -25.53 -18.78
CA GLN A 41 -5.82 -24.52 -18.05
C GLN A 41 -4.34 -24.65 -18.43
N VAL A 42 -3.70 -23.51 -18.72
CA VAL A 42 -2.26 -23.50 -18.95
C VAL A 42 -1.52 -23.73 -17.63
N ALA A 43 -0.30 -24.24 -17.71
CA ALA A 43 0.53 -24.44 -16.52
C ALA A 43 0.72 -23.12 -15.75
N GLY A 44 0.56 -23.18 -14.42
CA GLY A 44 0.64 -22.01 -13.53
C GLY A 44 -0.65 -21.20 -13.40
N SER A 45 -1.68 -21.49 -14.21
CA SER A 45 -3.00 -20.90 -14.01
C SER A 45 -3.71 -21.54 -12.79
N PRO A 46 -4.43 -20.75 -11.96
CA PRO A 46 -4.59 -19.31 -12.05
C PRO A 46 -3.38 -18.53 -11.51
N PHE A 47 -3.01 -17.45 -12.18
CA PHE A 47 -2.00 -16.52 -11.70
C PHE A 47 -2.59 -15.56 -10.65
N SER A 48 -1.78 -15.11 -9.70
CA SER A 48 -2.16 -14.13 -8.68
C SER A 48 -1.54 -12.77 -8.95
N CYS A 49 -2.36 -11.71 -8.91
CA CYS A 49 -1.94 -10.32 -9.08
C CYS A 49 -2.45 -9.49 -7.89
N LYS A 50 -1.53 -8.88 -7.14
CA LYS A 50 -1.86 -7.99 -6.02
C LYS A 50 -1.95 -6.55 -6.51
N VAL A 51 -3.14 -5.96 -6.39
CA VAL A 51 -3.43 -4.57 -6.78
C VAL A 51 -3.55 -3.72 -5.52
N TYR A 52 -2.92 -2.55 -5.51
CA TYR A 52 -2.92 -1.61 -4.38
C TYR A 52 -3.04 -0.15 -4.85
N ASP A 53 -3.42 0.73 -3.93
CA ASP A 53 -3.55 2.17 -4.15
C ASP A 53 -2.93 2.98 -2.99
N VAL A 54 -1.84 3.69 -3.26
CA VAL A 54 -1.14 4.52 -2.26
C VAL A 54 -1.93 5.78 -1.90
N HIS A 55 -2.82 6.25 -2.78
CA HIS A 55 -3.64 7.44 -2.53
C HIS A 55 -4.79 7.17 -1.56
N ALA A 56 -5.11 5.90 -1.33
CA ALA A 56 -6.14 5.47 -0.40
C ALA A 56 -5.66 5.41 1.07
N ILE A 57 -4.36 5.57 1.32
CA ILE A 57 -3.79 5.63 2.67
C ILE A 57 -4.08 6.99 3.29
N LYS A 58 -4.57 6.97 4.54
CA LYS A 58 -4.90 8.19 5.29
C LYS A 58 -4.02 8.30 6.52
N VAL A 59 -3.37 9.45 6.68
CA VAL A 59 -2.63 9.79 7.89
C VAL A 59 -3.45 10.79 8.68
N LYS A 60 -3.82 10.44 9.92
CA LYS A 60 -4.48 11.40 10.81
C LYS A 60 -3.47 12.45 11.25
N PRO A 61 -3.81 13.74 11.14
CA PRO A 61 -2.89 14.81 11.50
C PRO A 61 -2.57 14.75 13.00
N VAL A 62 -1.31 15.02 13.31
CA VAL A 62 -0.90 15.39 14.67
C VAL A 62 -0.53 16.86 14.62
N VAL A 63 -1.02 17.62 15.58
CA VAL A 63 -0.95 19.08 15.54
C VAL A 63 0.30 19.59 16.25
N THR A 64 0.69 18.96 17.36
CA THR A 64 1.83 19.39 18.18
C THR A 64 2.39 18.22 19.00
N GLY A 65 3.70 18.22 19.21
CA GLY A 65 4.39 17.31 20.12
C GLY A 65 5.25 18.08 21.13
N THR A 66 5.49 17.47 22.28
CA THR A 66 6.37 18.03 23.33
C THR A 66 7.67 17.25 23.38
N VAL A 67 8.81 17.94 23.45
CA VAL A 67 10.12 17.29 23.59
C VAL A 67 10.12 16.34 24.80
N GLY A 68 10.63 15.13 24.59
CA GLY A 68 10.69 14.09 25.62
C GLY A 68 9.38 13.32 25.84
N GLN A 69 8.27 13.73 25.22
CA GLN A 69 6.98 13.03 25.30
C GLN A 69 6.66 12.29 24.01
N PRO A 70 6.13 11.05 24.06
CA PRO A 70 5.73 10.33 22.85
C PRO A 70 4.67 11.10 22.06
N VAL A 71 4.90 11.19 20.75
CA VAL A 71 3.97 11.72 19.76
C VAL A 71 3.44 10.56 18.95
N THR A 72 2.13 10.39 18.89
CA THR A 72 1.48 9.27 18.19
C THR A 72 0.53 9.77 17.12
N PHE A 73 0.67 9.29 15.89
CA PHE A 73 -0.28 9.50 14.80
C PHE A 73 -0.84 8.17 14.30
N LEU A 74 -2.01 8.23 13.67
CA LEU A 74 -2.67 7.04 13.13
C LEU A 74 -2.56 7.00 11.61
N VAL A 75 -2.24 5.83 11.09
CA VAL A 75 -2.22 5.53 9.65
C VAL A 75 -3.29 4.48 9.35
N GLU A 76 -4.24 4.83 8.49
CA GLU A 76 -5.30 3.94 8.02
C GLU A 76 -4.99 3.47 6.59
N THR A 77 -5.03 2.15 6.39
CA THR A 77 -4.66 1.46 5.14
C THR A 77 -5.79 0.60 4.57
N SER A 78 -7.01 0.73 5.11
CA SER A 78 -8.14 -0.17 4.83
C SER A 78 -8.53 -0.24 3.37
N GLN A 79 -8.28 0.82 2.60
CA GLN A 79 -8.56 0.89 1.17
C GLN A 79 -7.31 0.85 0.29
N ALA A 80 -6.13 0.67 0.88
CA ALA A 80 -4.87 0.64 0.14
C ALA A 80 -4.64 -0.70 -0.57
N GLY A 81 -5.30 -1.77 -0.11
CA GLY A 81 -5.03 -3.13 -0.57
C GLY A 81 -3.81 -3.76 0.10
N PRO A 82 -3.36 -4.93 -0.39
CA PRO A 82 -2.25 -5.66 0.18
C PRO A 82 -0.93 -4.93 -0.06
N GLY A 83 -0.12 -4.83 0.99
CA GLY A 83 1.23 -4.28 0.87
C GLY A 83 1.94 -4.08 2.19
N ASN A 84 3.18 -3.62 2.09
CA ASN A 84 4.02 -3.25 3.21
C ASN A 84 3.99 -1.74 3.40
N LEU A 85 3.72 -1.28 4.63
CA LEU A 85 3.80 0.12 5.01
C LEU A 85 5.14 0.37 5.73
N GLU A 86 5.88 1.36 5.28
CA GLU A 86 7.11 1.84 5.90
C GLU A 86 6.92 3.29 6.34
N VAL A 87 7.40 3.59 7.54
CA VAL A 87 7.27 4.92 8.15
C VAL A 87 8.63 5.33 8.67
N THR A 88 9.05 6.55 8.34
CA THR A 88 10.31 7.11 8.82
C THR A 88 10.10 8.52 9.34
N VAL A 89 10.85 8.88 10.39
CA VAL A 89 10.88 10.24 10.92
C VAL A 89 12.26 10.83 10.72
N ASN A 90 12.32 12.00 10.09
CA ASN A 90 13.55 12.69 9.69
C ASN A 90 14.51 11.78 8.90
N GLY A 91 13.97 11.04 7.92
CA GLY A 91 14.74 10.08 7.13
C GLY A 91 15.31 8.91 7.95
N GLY A 92 14.64 8.52 9.05
CA GLY A 92 15.04 7.40 9.90
C GLY A 92 16.00 7.76 11.04
N ARG A 93 16.36 9.05 11.19
CA ARG A 93 17.22 9.51 12.30
C ARG A 93 16.53 9.46 13.66
N VAL A 94 15.19 9.49 13.66
CA VAL A 94 14.38 9.36 14.86
C VAL A 94 13.68 8.01 14.81
N GLY A 95 13.93 7.17 15.82
CA GLY A 95 13.31 5.86 15.93
C GLY A 95 11.80 5.97 16.12
N THR A 96 11.08 5.07 15.45
CA THR A 96 9.62 4.96 15.51
C THR A 96 9.23 3.60 16.07
N THR A 97 8.13 3.55 16.82
CA THR A 97 7.43 2.30 17.15
C THR A 97 6.10 2.26 16.43
N ALA A 98 5.66 1.06 16.06
CA ALA A 98 4.38 0.83 15.41
C ALA A 98 3.56 -0.16 16.23
N HIS A 99 2.30 0.18 16.47
CA HIS A 99 1.34 -0.68 17.16
C HIS A 99 0.06 -0.79 16.33
N THR A 100 -0.37 -2.01 16.05
CA THR A 100 -1.64 -2.27 15.37
C THR A 100 -2.80 -1.90 16.30
N GLN A 101 -3.69 -1.00 15.88
CA GLN A 101 -4.91 -0.62 16.60
C GLN A 101 -6.19 -1.22 15.99
N GLY A 102 -6.06 -1.97 14.90
CA GLY A 102 -7.15 -2.65 14.23
C GLY A 102 -6.66 -3.29 12.93
N PRO A 103 -7.55 -3.96 12.16
CA PRO A 103 -7.16 -4.73 10.97
C PRO A 103 -6.33 -3.95 9.94
N HIS A 104 -6.54 -2.63 9.85
CA HIS A 104 -5.87 -1.76 8.89
C HIS A 104 -5.47 -0.39 9.46
N THR A 105 -5.35 -0.29 10.79
CA THR A 105 -5.01 0.96 11.48
C THR A 105 -3.78 0.76 12.33
N TYR A 106 -2.78 1.60 12.12
CA TYR A 106 -1.50 1.55 12.82
C TYR A 106 -1.27 2.86 13.58
N ALA A 107 -0.99 2.75 14.88
CA ALA A 107 -0.49 3.84 15.69
C ALA A 107 1.03 3.87 15.58
N ILE A 108 1.56 4.96 15.02
CA ILE A 108 2.99 5.18 14.88
C ILE A 108 3.41 6.22 15.91
N SER A 109 4.39 5.86 16.74
CA SER A 109 4.88 6.72 17.81
C SER A 109 6.36 7.03 17.64
N PHE A 110 6.75 8.25 18.01
CA PHE A 110 8.15 8.63 18.18
C PHE A 110 8.29 9.64 19.32
N THR A 111 9.47 9.73 19.92
CA THR A 111 9.74 10.70 20.99
C THR A 111 10.74 11.74 20.50
N PRO A 112 10.30 12.99 20.22
CA PRO A 112 11.20 14.05 19.76
C PRO A 112 12.19 14.43 20.85
N ARG A 113 13.47 14.56 20.48
CA ARG A 113 14.56 14.96 21.38
C ARG A 113 14.94 16.44 21.26
N GLN A 114 14.43 17.12 20.23
CA GLN A 114 14.72 18.52 19.94
C GLN A 114 13.42 19.24 19.57
N ALA A 115 13.31 20.52 19.93
CA ALA A 115 12.16 21.36 19.60
C ALA A 115 12.28 21.90 18.16
N ILE A 116 12.28 21.00 17.19
CA ILE A 116 12.34 21.30 15.75
C ILE A 116 11.14 20.71 15.05
N THR A 117 10.82 21.23 13.87
CA THR A 117 9.87 20.57 12.97
C THR A 117 10.40 19.19 12.59
N HIS A 118 9.59 18.17 12.81
CA HIS A 118 9.89 16.81 12.37
C HIS A 118 9.16 16.52 11.05
N THR A 119 9.81 15.78 10.17
CA THR A 119 9.22 15.31 8.91
C THR A 119 8.91 13.83 9.03
N VAL A 120 7.68 13.46 8.68
CA VAL A 120 7.22 12.07 8.64
C VAL A 120 7.06 11.67 7.18
N ASP A 121 7.73 10.62 6.76
CA ASP A 121 7.65 10.10 5.40
C ASP A 121 7.09 8.68 5.42
N LEU A 122 6.11 8.41 4.56
CA LEU A 122 5.50 7.09 4.41
C LEU A 122 5.76 6.54 3.02
N LYS A 123 6.06 5.24 2.96
CA LYS A 123 6.10 4.47 1.72
C LYS A 123 5.19 3.26 1.83
N PHE A 124 4.52 2.92 0.73
CA PHE A 124 3.73 1.72 0.61
C PHE A 124 4.17 0.93 -0.62
N ASN A 125 4.59 -0.32 -0.41
CA ASN A 125 5.23 -1.14 -1.45
C ASN A 125 6.40 -0.41 -2.16
N GLY A 126 7.18 0.37 -1.41
CA GLY A 126 8.31 1.16 -1.92
C GLY A 126 7.93 2.50 -2.59
N ILE A 127 6.64 2.80 -2.77
CA ILE A 127 6.15 4.04 -3.39
C ILE A 127 5.76 5.06 -2.30
N ASN A 128 6.16 6.31 -2.47
CA ASN A 128 5.82 7.38 -1.51
C ASN A 128 4.31 7.59 -1.43
N VAL A 129 3.78 7.67 -0.20
CA VAL A 129 2.38 8.02 0.05
C VAL A 129 2.21 9.53 -0.07
N PRO A 130 1.35 10.03 -0.98
CA PRO A 130 1.18 11.46 -1.20
C PRO A 130 0.63 12.20 0.03
N GLY A 131 1.06 13.45 0.23
CA GLY A 131 0.55 14.31 1.30
C GLY A 131 1.10 14.02 2.70
N THR A 132 2.03 13.07 2.83
CA THR A 132 2.63 12.69 4.12
C THR A 132 3.77 13.59 4.56
N THR A 133 4.42 14.30 3.64
CA THR A 133 5.35 15.39 3.93
C THR A 133 4.61 16.61 4.49
N ARG A 134 4.02 16.50 5.68
CA ARG A 134 3.48 17.63 6.44
C ARG A 134 4.39 17.95 7.60
N ARG A 135 4.88 19.19 7.60
CA ARG A 135 5.69 19.81 8.64
C ARG A 135 4.84 19.92 9.91
N THR A 136 5.21 19.20 10.97
CA THR A 136 4.70 19.41 12.33
C THR A 136 5.81 19.95 13.20
#